data_AF-A0A4R8V4U8-F1
#
_entry.id   AF-A0A4R8V4U8-F1
#
_cell.length_a   1.000
_cell.length_b   1.000
_cell.length_c   1.000
_cell.angle_alpha   90.00
_cell.angle_beta   90.00
_cell.angle_gamma   90.00
#
_symmetry.space_group_name_H-M   'P 1'
#
loop_
_entity.id
_entity.type
_entity.pdbx_description
1 polymer ?
#
loop_
_entity_poly.entity_id
_entity_poly.type
_entity_poly.pdbx_seq_one_letter_code
_entity_poly.pdbx_strand_id
1 'polypeptide(L)'
;MTTTPYIQFFDGTDAPRHDLLGGKCASLVALTQAGMPVPPGFAITTASYDAFIAAAGIEQDIHSMLASLDADDVAEVDRVSAQLRYEIESRPVPAAVRADFVAAYHALQARFSEPVPVAVRSSATAEDLPDASFAGQQDTYLWLNGIDDVTEHIRRCWASLFTSRAITYRLKNNIPGEGLSMAVAVQKMVNARAAGVAITMDPTTGDRSKIVMEASYGLGELVVSGLVTPDNVTVDKIMLMVVKRVIGDKHAELVPDAANGALVELEVSAARRGVLSISETEITAIATIAKKAEKHFKCPQDIEWALDRDLPDGQNLLLLQSRPETVHSSRSSDTRTDAVAVASTAGYGIESITRSLLVQAGKPTI
;
A
#
# COMPACT_ATOMS: atom_id res chain seq x y z
N MET A 1 31.44 12.57 -5.27
CA MET A 1 29.98 12.80 -5.20
C MET A 1 29.33 11.57 -5.79
N THR A 2 28.72 10.72 -4.97
CA THR A 2 27.93 9.59 -5.47
C THR A 2 26.65 10.15 -6.06
N THR A 3 26.51 10.11 -7.38
CA THR A 3 25.27 10.43 -8.08
C THR A 3 24.16 9.52 -7.57
N THR A 4 23.04 10.11 -7.13
CA THR A 4 21.85 9.34 -6.72
C THR A 4 21.35 8.53 -7.91
N PRO A 5 21.15 7.21 -7.77
CA PRO A 5 20.75 6.36 -8.88
C PRO A 5 19.29 6.61 -9.29
N TYR A 6 19.00 6.56 -10.58
CA TYR A 6 17.64 6.63 -11.12
C TYR A 6 16.86 5.34 -10.97
N ILE A 7 17.56 4.20 -10.88
CA ILE A 7 16.98 2.87 -10.78
C ILE A 7 17.54 2.13 -9.57
N GLN A 8 16.68 1.41 -8.86
CA GLN A 8 17.08 0.44 -7.84
C GLN A 8 16.29 -0.86 -8.02
N PHE A 9 16.97 -1.98 -8.27
CA PHE A 9 16.34 -3.30 -8.33
C PHE A 9 15.90 -3.76 -6.94
N PHE A 10 14.77 -4.50 -6.87
CA PHE A 10 14.26 -5.04 -5.60
C PHE A 10 15.24 -6.02 -4.93
N ASP A 11 15.96 -6.78 -5.73
CA ASP A 11 16.97 -7.76 -5.31
C ASP A 11 18.40 -7.18 -5.26
N GLY A 12 18.54 -5.86 -5.32
CA GLY A 12 19.82 -5.17 -5.14
C GLY A 12 20.32 -5.17 -3.69
N THR A 13 21.57 -4.79 -3.52
CA THR A 13 22.23 -4.71 -2.20
C THR A 13 22.00 -3.39 -1.47
N ASP A 14 21.51 -2.36 -2.17
CA ASP A 14 21.30 -1.04 -1.59
C ASP A 14 20.14 -1.03 -0.60
N ALA A 15 20.29 -0.29 0.49
CA ALA A 15 19.27 -0.20 1.52
C ALA A 15 17.98 0.46 0.98
N PRO A 16 16.79 0.06 1.45
CA PRO A 16 15.52 0.67 1.09
C PRO A 16 15.40 2.06 1.72
N ARG A 17 15.67 3.11 0.94
CA ARG A 17 15.56 4.50 1.37
C ARG A 17 14.19 5.07 1.01
N HIS A 18 13.36 5.37 2.01
CA HIS A 18 11.99 5.88 1.80
C HIS A 18 11.95 7.20 1.02
N ASP A 19 12.92 8.10 1.23
CA ASP A 19 13.07 9.36 0.48
C ASP A 19 13.33 9.14 -1.01
N LEU A 20 13.92 8.01 -1.39
CA LEU A 20 14.19 7.67 -2.79
C LEU A 20 13.17 6.75 -3.44
N LEU A 21 12.52 5.92 -2.65
CA LEU A 21 11.69 4.81 -3.14
C LEU A 21 10.21 5.02 -2.85
N GLY A 22 9.85 5.99 -2.00
CA GLY A 22 8.52 6.03 -1.41
C GLY A 22 8.21 4.76 -0.59
N GLY A 23 6.98 4.70 -0.07
CA GLY A 23 6.58 3.63 0.85
C GLY A 23 6.57 2.24 0.23
N LYS A 24 5.90 2.08 -0.91
CA LYS A 24 5.69 0.78 -1.55
C LYS A 24 6.99 0.18 -2.06
N CYS A 25 7.80 0.92 -2.82
CA CYS A 25 9.06 0.36 -3.35
C CYS A 25 10.05 0.07 -2.22
N ALA A 26 10.11 0.91 -1.17
CA ALA A 26 10.95 0.62 -0.01
C ALA A 26 10.52 -0.69 0.67
N SER A 27 9.21 -0.91 0.82
CA SER A 27 8.65 -2.15 1.34
C SER A 27 8.99 -3.36 0.46
N LEU A 28 8.87 -3.24 -0.87
CA LEU A 28 9.23 -4.32 -1.81
C LEU A 28 10.70 -4.72 -1.72
N VAL A 29 11.61 -3.74 -1.66
CA VAL A 29 13.05 -3.99 -1.44
C VAL A 29 13.27 -4.65 -0.08
N ALA A 30 12.66 -4.15 1.00
CA ALA A 30 12.80 -4.71 2.34
C ALA A 30 12.33 -6.16 2.44
N LEU A 31 11.15 -6.48 1.87
CA LEU A 31 10.62 -7.83 1.78
C LEU A 31 11.57 -8.77 1.03
N THR A 32 12.09 -8.31 -0.13
CA THR A 32 13.03 -9.09 -0.96
C THR A 32 14.32 -9.36 -0.20
N GLN A 33 14.91 -8.35 0.44
CA GLN A 33 16.13 -8.48 1.26
C GLN A 33 15.91 -9.37 2.49
N ALA A 34 14.70 -9.43 3.03
CA ALA A 34 14.31 -10.36 4.09
C ALA A 34 14.09 -11.81 3.62
N GLY A 35 14.37 -12.09 2.34
CA GLY A 35 14.18 -13.39 1.70
C GLY A 35 12.72 -13.81 1.67
N MET A 36 11.80 -12.86 1.51
CA MET A 36 10.39 -13.15 1.20
C MET A 36 10.20 -13.17 -0.32
N PRO A 37 9.31 -14.03 -0.84
CA PRO A 37 9.09 -14.17 -2.26
C PRO A 37 8.31 -12.95 -2.76
N VAL A 38 8.99 -12.10 -3.53
CA VAL A 38 8.44 -10.91 -4.18
C VAL A 38 8.67 -11.07 -5.68
N PRO A 39 7.69 -10.78 -6.55
CA PRO A 39 7.92 -10.80 -7.99
C PRO A 39 9.07 -9.84 -8.35
N PRO A 40 10.01 -10.24 -9.23
CA PRO A 40 11.16 -9.43 -9.57
C PRO A 40 10.72 -8.13 -10.26
N GLY A 41 11.49 -7.09 -10.03
CA GLY A 41 11.20 -5.76 -10.54
C GLY A 41 12.24 -4.75 -10.07
N PHE A 42 11.98 -3.49 -10.38
CA PHE A 42 12.81 -2.37 -10.00
C PHE A 42 11.97 -1.14 -9.69
N ALA A 43 12.53 -0.26 -8.88
CA ALA A 43 12.00 1.06 -8.61
C ALA A 43 12.70 2.08 -9.51
N ILE A 44 11.90 2.95 -10.11
CA ILE A 44 12.34 4.24 -10.64
C ILE A 44 12.30 5.21 -9.48
N THR A 45 13.45 5.72 -9.08
CA THR A 45 13.60 6.51 -7.85
C THR A 45 13.03 7.91 -8.02
N THR A 46 12.82 8.61 -6.90
CA THR A 46 12.41 10.02 -6.87
C THR A 46 13.40 10.93 -7.61
N ALA A 47 14.68 10.59 -7.65
CA ALA A 47 15.68 11.33 -8.42
C ALA A 47 15.33 11.38 -9.92
N SER A 48 14.67 10.34 -10.46
CA SER A 48 14.20 10.33 -11.86
C SER A 48 13.07 11.32 -12.09
N TYR A 49 12.16 11.43 -11.12
CA TYR A 49 11.07 12.41 -11.13
C TYR A 49 11.64 13.84 -11.02
N ASP A 50 12.55 14.08 -10.08
CA ASP A 50 13.16 15.40 -9.90
C ASP A 50 13.91 15.84 -11.16
N ALA A 51 14.69 14.93 -11.77
CA ALA A 51 15.37 15.19 -13.03
C ALA A 51 14.40 15.46 -14.18
N PHE A 52 13.25 14.78 -14.22
CA PHE A 52 12.19 15.02 -15.20
C PHE A 52 11.57 16.41 -15.02
N ILE A 53 11.15 16.77 -13.81
CA ILE A 53 10.53 18.08 -13.51
C ILE A 53 11.49 19.22 -13.84
N ALA A 54 12.76 19.10 -13.44
CA ALA A 54 13.79 20.09 -13.72
C ALA A 54 14.05 20.26 -15.22
N ALA A 55 14.18 19.16 -15.97
CA ALA A 55 14.42 19.20 -17.41
C ALA A 55 13.20 19.67 -18.21
N ALA A 56 11.98 19.39 -17.72
CA ALA A 56 10.75 19.93 -18.29
C ALA A 56 10.58 21.43 -17.99
N GLY A 57 11.23 21.95 -16.95
CA GLY A 57 11.13 23.37 -16.58
C GLY A 57 9.74 23.77 -16.09
N ILE A 58 8.99 22.82 -15.52
CA ILE A 58 7.60 23.03 -15.05
C ILE A 58 7.49 23.18 -13.52
N GLU A 59 8.63 23.15 -12.81
CA GLU A 59 8.66 23.21 -11.34
C GLU A 59 8.01 24.48 -10.78
N GLN A 60 8.41 25.64 -11.32
CA GLN A 60 7.88 26.93 -10.88
C GLN A 60 6.39 27.07 -11.23
N ASP A 61 5.99 26.59 -12.42
CA ASP A 61 4.60 26.62 -12.86
C ASP A 61 3.70 25.76 -11.94
N ILE A 62 4.16 24.54 -11.60
CA ILE A 62 3.47 23.67 -10.62
C ILE A 62 3.31 24.39 -9.29
N HIS A 63 4.41 24.96 -8.76
CA HIS A 63 4.38 25.63 -7.47
C HIS A 63 3.42 26.83 -7.48
N SER A 64 3.48 27.68 -8.50
CA SER A 64 2.61 28.85 -8.64
C SER A 64 1.14 28.46 -8.77
N MET A 65 0.81 27.42 -9.55
CA MET A 65 -0.57 26.96 -9.72
C MET A 65 -1.16 26.37 -8.43
N LEU A 66 -0.33 25.69 -7.62
CA LEU A 66 -0.79 25.08 -6.37
C LEU A 66 -0.87 26.08 -5.21
N ALA A 67 0.00 27.09 -5.16
CA ALA A 67 0.07 28.04 -4.05
C ALA A 67 -1.17 28.94 -3.93
N SER A 68 -1.89 29.19 -5.03
CA SER A 68 -3.09 30.03 -5.05
C SER A 68 -4.40 29.24 -4.97
N LEU A 69 -4.34 27.91 -4.87
CA LEU A 69 -5.50 27.05 -5.06
C LEU A 69 -6.34 26.95 -3.77
N ASP A 70 -7.64 27.21 -3.88
CA ASP A 70 -8.59 26.93 -2.79
C ASP A 70 -9.04 25.46 -2.86
N ALA A 71 -8.92 24.74 -1.75
CA ALA A 71 -9.31 23.34 -1.64
C ALA A 71 -10.82 23.11 -1.78
N ASP A 72 -11.63 24.15 -1.53
CA ASP A 72 -13.09 24.09 -1.60
C ASP A 72 -13.64 24.57 -2.95
N ASP A 73 -12.82 25.19 -3.81
CA ASP A 73 -13.16 25.45 -5.22
C ASP A 73 -12.86 24.21 -6.09
N VAL A 74 -13.83 23.28 -6.10
CA VAL A 74 -13.72 22.03 -6.85
C VAL A 74 -13.48 22.27 -8.35
N ALA A 75 -14.09 23.30 -8.94
CA ALA A 75 -13.97 23.57 -10.36
C ALA A 75 -12.58 24.09 -10.72
N GLU A 76 -12.00 24.94 -9.88
CA GLU A 76 -10.62 25.39 -10.05
C GLU A 76 -9.62 24.25 -9.85
N VAL A 77 -9.81 23.44 -8.80
CA VAL A 77 -8.96 22.27 -8.53
C VAL A 77 -8.97 21.32 -9.72
N ASP A 78 -10.14 21.00 -10.28
CA ASP A 78 -10.25 20.10 -11.43
C ASP A 78 -9.55 20.66 -12.68
N ARG A 79 -9.68 21.97 -12.92
CA ARG A 79 -9.01 22.63 -14.04
C ARG A 79 -7.48 22.60 -13.88
N VAL A 80 -6.96 22.93 -12.70
CA VAL A 80 -5.53 22.94 -12.42
C VAL A 80 -4.95 21.52 -12.44
N SER A 81 -5.65 20.56 -11.82
CA SER A 81 -5.37 19.12 -11.89
C SER A 81 -5.20 18.66 -13.34
N ALA A 82 -6.18 18.92 -14.21
CA ALA A 82 -6.12 18.53 -15.62
C ALA A 82 -4.94 19.17 -16.37
N GLN A 83 -4.68 20.47 -16.11
CA GLN A 83 -3.57 21.19 -16.73
C GLN A 83 -2.20 20.62 -16.32
N LEU A 84 -1.97 20.41 -15.02
CA LEU A 84 -0.70 19.87 -14.51
C LEU A 84 -0.44 18.45 -15.02
N ARG A 85 -1.49 17.61 -15.03
CA ARG A 85 -1.40 16.26 -15.58
C ARG A 85 -1.04 16.27 -17.06
N TYR A 86 -1.66 17.13 -17.85
CA TYR A 86 -1.33 17.27 -19.26
C TYR A 86 0.12 17.70 -19.49
N GLU A 87 0.62 18.69 -18.72
CA GLU A 87 2.03 19.12 -18.80
C GLU A 87 2.99 17.96 -18.49
N ILE A 88 2.72 17.15 -17.47
CA ILE A 88 3.58 16.01 -17.12
C ILE A 88 3.50 14.90 -18.18
N GLU A 89 2.30 14.54 -18.62
CA GLU A 89 2.09 13.44 -19.56
C GLU A 89 2.62 13.75 -20.97
N SER A 90 2.59 15.02 -21.39
CA SER A 90 3.02 15.45 -22.73
C SER A 90 4.54 15.66 -22.87
N ARG A 91 5.28 15.81 -21.77
CA ARG A 91 6.72 16.08 -21.81
C ARG A 91 7.53 14.79 -22.00
N PRO A 92 8.64 14.85 -22.76
CA PRO A 92 9.52 13.69 -22.93
C PRO A 92 10.34 13.44 -21.65
N VAL A 93 10.55 12.16 -21.33
CA VAL A 93 11.50 11.77 -20.27
C VAL A 93 12.93 12.11 -20.71
N PRO A 94 13.77 12.74 -19.86
CA PRO A 94 15.15 13.07 -20.19
C PRO A 94 15.94 11.86 -20.67
N ALA A 95 16.80 12.04 -21.68
CA ALA A 95 17.50 10.93 -22.34
C ALA A 95 18.31 10.06 -21.37
N ALA A 96 18.96 10.66 -20.37
CA ALA A 96 19.72 9.94 -19.35
C ALA A 96 18.81 9.05 -18.48
N VAL A 97 17.70 9.59 -17.97
CA VAL A 97 16.71 8.85 -17.17
C VAL A 97 16.09 7.73 -18.01
N ARG A 98 15.72 8.04 -19.26
CA ARG A 98 15.15 7.06 -20.20
C ARG A 98 16.13 5.92 -20.49
N ALA A 99 17.42 6.21 -20.67
CA ALA A 99 18.43 5.18 -20.92
C ALA A 99 18.53 4.18 -19.77
N ASP A 100 18.58 4.66 -18.52
CA ASP A 100 18.64 3.81 -17.33
C ASP A 100 17.37 2.96 -17.18
N PHE A 101 16.20 3.56 -17.40
CA PHE A 101 14.92 2.85 -17.39
C PHE A 101 14.87 1.74 -18.46
N VAL A 102 15.26 2.04 -19.71
CA VAL A 102 15.27 1.06 -20.81
C VAL A 102 16.22 -0.09 -20.50
N ALA A 103 17.42 0.21 -19.99
CA ALA A 103 18.37 -0.81 -19.57
C ALA A 103 17.79 -1.70 -18.45
N ALA A 104 17.14 -1.11 -17.45
CA ALA A 104 16.52 -1.84 -16.35
C ALA A 104 15.37 -2.75 -16.81
N TYR A 105 14.50 -2.25 -17.69
CA TYR A 105 13.43 -3.04 -18.28
C TYR A 105 13.97 -4.24 -19.06
N HIS A 106 14.96 -4.03 -19.94
CA HIS A 106 15.57 -5.14 -20.67
C HIS A 106 16.28 -6.13 -19.75
N ALA A 107 16.94 -5.65 -18.69
CA ALA A 107 17.58 -6.51 -17.70
C ALA A 107 16.55 -7.33 -16.89
N LEU A 108 15.35 -6.81 -16.62
CA LEU A 108 14.24 -7.56 -16.04
C LEU A 108 13.71 -8.61 -17.03
N GLN A 109 13.42 -8.21 -18.28
CA GLN A 109 12.90 -9.11 -19.33
C GLN A 109 13.86 -10.26 -19.63
N ALA A 110 15.18 -10.02 -19.62
CA ALA A 110 16.21 -11.03 -19.85
C ALA A 110 16.27 -12.13 -18.78
N ARG A 111 15.58 -11.97 -17.65
CA ARG A 111 15.45 -13.01 -16.60
C ARG A 111 14.47 -14.12 -16.99
N PHE A 112 13.71 -13.94 -18.07
CA PHE A 112 12.66 -14.84 -18.51
C PHE A 112 12.92 -15.33 -19.94
N SER A 113 12.43 -16.53 -20.25
CA SER A 113 12.59 -17.12 -21.58
C SER A 113 11.76 -16.44 -22.66
N GLU A 114 10.68 -15.78 -22.26
CA GLU A 114 9.75 -15.04 -23.11
C GLU A 114 9.44 -13.68 -22.49
N PRO A 115 9.04 -12.68 -23.29
CA PRO A 115 8.61 -11.40 -22.76
C PRO A 115 7.48 -11.55 -21.74
N VAL A 116 7.62 -10.88 -20.59
CA VAL A 116 6.63 -10.92 -19.51
C VAL A 116 5.96 -9.56 -19.34
N PRO A 117 4.65 -9.53 -19.06
CA PRO A 117 3.96 -8.29 -18.74
C PRO A 117 4.41 -7.76 -17.37
N VAL A 118 4.31 -6.44 -17.19
CA VAL A 118 4.65 -5.76 -15.94
C VAL A 118 3.49 -4.92 -15.42
N ALA A 119 3.45 -4.73 -14.10
CA ALA A 119 2.69 -3.65 -13.48
C ALA A 119 3.60 -2.43 -13.35
N VAL A 120 3.06 -1.22 -13.56
CA VAL A 120 3.66 -0.01 -12.98
C VAL A 120 2.76 0.60 -11.93
N ARG A 121 3.34 0.87 -10.76
CA ARG A 121 2.63 1.25 -9.54
C ARG A 121 3.31 2.47 -8.96
N SER A 122 2.55 3.51 -8.68
CA SER A 122 3.07 4.69 -8.00
C SER A 122 3.55 4.35 -6.58
N SER A 123 4.58 5.06 -6.12
CA SER A 123 5.13 4.97 -4.76
C SER A 123 5.60 6.36 -4.31
N ALA A 124 4.68 7.17 -3.81
CA ALA A 124 5.01 8.51 -3.33
C ALA A 124 5.71 8.48 -1.96
N THR A 125 6.53 9.48 -1.69
CA THR A 125 7.23 9.64 -0.40
C THR A 125 6.30 10.00 0.75
N ALA A 126 5.17 10.64 0.45
CA ALA A 126 4.18 11.07 1.43
C ALA A 126 3.12 10.00 1.78
N GLU A 127 3.13 8.81 1.16
CA GLU A 127 2.12 7.75 1.35
C GLU A 127 2.07 7.15 2.77
N ASP A 128 3.20 7.20 3.49
CA ASP A 128 3.39 6.52 4.77
C ASP A 128 3.49 7.50 5.96
N LEU A 129 3.13 8.77 5.79
CA LEU A 129 3.06 9.67 6.94
C LEU A 129 2.01 9.11 7.94
N PRO A 130 2.30 9.06 9.25
CA PRO A 130 1.46 8.38 10.25
C PRO A 130 -0.03 8.77 10.23
N ASP A 131 -0.32 9.99 9.80
CA ASP A 131 -1.67 10.58 9.74
C ASP A 131 -2.20 10.74 8.30
N ALA A 132 -1.42 10.34 7.28
CA ALA A 132 -1.78 10.49 5.88
C ALA A 132 -1.76 9.17 5.11
N SER A 133 -2.79 8.33 5.31
CA SER A 133 -3.00 7.20 4.42
C SER A 133 -3.56 7.72 3.08
N PHE A 134 -2.70 7.88 2.07
CA PHE A 134 -3.11 8.08 0.67
C PHE A 134 -3.68 6.79 0.03
N ALA A 135 -4.22 5.88 0.85
CA ALA A 135 -4.67 4.56 0.44
C ALA A 135 -5.71 4.67 -0.67
N GLY A 136 -5.44 3.99 -1.79
CA GLY A 136 -6.34 3.90 -2.94
C GLY A 136 -6.52 5.20 -3.73
N GLN A 137 -5.58 6.15 -3.65
CA GLN A 137 -5.66 7.41 -4.40
C GLN A 137 -4.73 7.50 -5.60
N GLN A 138 -3.85 6.52 -5.81
CA GLN A 138 -2.81 6.62 -6.81
C GLN A 138 -2.82 5.47 -7.80
N ASP A 139 -2.34 5.76 -9.00
CA ASP A 139 -2.57 4.91 -10.15
C ASP A 139 -1.71 3.65 -10.11
N THR A 140 -2.37 2.53 -10.41
CA THR A 140 -1.75 1.24 -10.69
C THR A 140 -2.19 0.81 -12.08
N TYR A 141 -1.22 0.46 -12.92
CA TYR A 141 -1.43 0.01 -14.28
C TYR A 141 -0.93 -1.42 -14.38
N LEU A 142 -1.82 -2.34 -14.73
CA LEU A 142 -1.55 -3.77 -14.75
C LEU A 142 -1.39 -4.27 -16.18
N TRP A 143 -0.62 -5.35 -16.34
CA TRP A 143 -0.51 -6.09 -17.60
C TRP A 143 0.02 -5.29 -18.79
N LEU A 144 0.98 -4.39 -18.54
CA LEU A 144 1.60 -3.60 -19.59
C LEU A 144 2.65 -4.40 -20.35
N ASN A 145 2.70 -4.17 -21.66
CA ASN A 145 3.55 -4.91 -22.58
C ASN A 145 4.43 -3.95 -23.39
N GLY A 146 5.73 -4.21 -23.40
CA GLY A 146 6.69 -3.41 -24.15
C GLY A 146 7.10 -2.11 -23.46
N ILE A 147 8.24 -1.59 -23.89
CA ILE A 147 8.92 -0.48 -23.23
C ILE A 147 8.20 0.85 -23.37
N ASP A 148 7.54 1.09 -24.51
CA ASP A 148 6.88 2.36 -24.79
C ASP A 148 5.65 2.54 -23.91
N ASP A 149 4.86 1.48 -23.74
CA ASP A 149 3.69 1.42 -22.86
C ASP A 149 4.09 1.65 -21.40
N VAL A 150 5.16 1.00 -20.94
CA VAL A 150 5.71 1.22 -19.59
C VAL A 150 6.20 2.66 -19.42
N THR A 151 6.90 3.24 -20.41
CA THR A 151 7.38 4.64 -20.36
C THR A 151 6.22 5.62 -20.22
N GLU A 152 5.14 5.40 -20.98
CA GLU A 152 3.94 6.22 -20.90
C GLU A 152 3.33 6.16 -19.50
N HIS A 153 3.15 4.95 -18.97
CA HIS A 153 2.51 4.74 -17.67
C HIS A 153 3.35 5.23 -16.49
N ILE A 154 4.68 5.30 -16.61
CA ILE A 154 5.54 5.97 -15.62
C ILE A 154 5.20 7.46 -15.51
N ARG A 155 5.03 8.15 -16.65
CA ARG A 155 4.61 9.57 -16.65
C ARG A 155 3.21 9.74 -16.08
N ARG A 156 2.30 8.81 -16.37
CA ARG A 156 0.96 8.82 -15.79
C ARG A 156 0.99 8.65 -14.27
N CYS A 157 1.83 7.75 -13.74
CA CYS A 157 2.06 7.67 -12.30
C CYS A 157 2.57 9.00 -11.74
N TRP A 158 3.58 9.62 -12.34
CA TRP A 158 4.05 10.95 -11.89
C TRP A 158 2.95 12.01 -11.93
N ALA A 159 2.13 12.01 -12.98
CA ALA A 159 0.96 12.88 -13.10
C ALA A 159 -0.10 12.60 -12.02
N SER A 160 -0.17 11.36 -11.51
CA SER A 160 -1.15 10.97 -10.48
C SER A 160 -0.92 11.67 -9.13
N LEU A 161 0.24 12.29 -8.90
CA LEU A 161 0.46 13.21 -7.78
C LEU A 161 -0.51 14.41 -7.81
N PHE A 162 -0.95 14.78 -9.01
CA PHE A 162 -1.73 15.99 -9.29
C PHE A 162 -3.17 15.67 -9.69
N THR A 163 -3.72 14.51 -9.31
CA THR A 163 -5.17 14.29 -9.39
C THR A 163 -5.91 15.26 -8.47
N SER A 164 -7.15 15.60 -8.81
CA SER A 164 -7.98 16.49 -8.00
C SER A 164 -8.08 16.02 -6.56
N ARG A 165 -8.27 14.70 -6.37
CA ARG A 165 -8.31 14.07 -5.05
C ARG A 165 -6.99 14.25 -4.28
N ALA A 166 -5.85 14.00 -4.92
CA ALA A 166 -4.54 14.14 -4.28
C ALA A 166 -4.22 15.61 -3.94
N ILE A 167 -4.58 16.55 -4.81
CA ILE A 167 -4.41 17.99 -4.57
C ILE A 167 -5.29 18.45 -3.41
N THR A 168 -6.61 18.20 -3.47
CA THR A 168 -7.55 18.58 -2.40
C THR A 168 -7.14 17.98 -1.07
N TYR A 169 -6.72 16.71 -1.06
CA TYR A 169 -6.25 16.06 0.16
C TYR A 169 -5.05 16.79 0.77
N ARG A 170 -4.03 17.11 -0.05
CA ARG A 170 -2.84 17.83 0.44
C ARG A 170 -3.17 19.21 0.98
N LEU A 171 -4.02 19.98 0.28
CA LEU A 171 -4.45 21.29 0.74
C LEU A 171 -5.22 21.21 2.06
N LYS A 172 -6.18 20.29 2.18
CA LYS A 172 -6.97 20.12 3.42
C LYS A 172 -6.15 19.69 4.63
N ASN A 173 -5.04 18.98 4.40
CA ASN A 173 -4.14 18.54 5.45
C ASN A 173 -2.92 19.45 5.63
N ASN A 174 -2.88 20.62 4.97
CA ASN A 174 -1.75 21.56 5.00
C ASN A 174 -0.40 20.88 4.70
N ILE A 175 -0.40 19.88 3.82
CA ILE A 175 0.82 19.20 3.37
C ILE A 175 1.49 20.12 2.34
N PRO A 176 2.74 20.56 2.57
CA PRO A 176 3.45 21.42 1.64
C PRO A 176 3.51 20.79 0.23
N GLY A 177 3.35 21.64 -0.79
CA GLY A 177 3.58 21.23 -2.18
C GLY A 177 5.06 21.06 -2.54
N GLU A 178 5.95 21.65 -1.72
CA GLU A 178 7.40 21.57 -1.90
C GLU A 178 7.93 20.19 -1.50
N GLY A 179 8.87 19.65 -2.28
CA GLY A 179 9.48 18.34 -2.02
C GLY A 179 8.60 17.13 -2.33
N LEU A 180 7.50 17.33 -3.08
CA LEU A 180 6.69 16.23 -3.58
C LEU A 180 7.42 15.50 -4.70
N SER A 181 7.94 14.32 -4.39
CA SER A 181 8.54 13.42 -5.37
C SER A 181 7.87 12.04 -5.29
N MET A 182 7.89 11.34 -6.42
CA MET A 182 7.30 10.02 -6.53
C MET A 182 8.26 9.05 -7.19
N ALA A 183 8.46 7.91 -6.54
CA ALA A 183 9.04 6.74 -7.16
C ALA A 183 7.95 5.91 -7.86
N VAL A 184 8.36 5.04 -8.76
CA VAL A 184 7.45 4.14 -9.48
C VAL A 184 8.03 2.73 -9.46
N ALA A 185 7.26 1.75 -8.99
CA ALA A 185 7.61 0.33 -9.10
C ALA A 185 7.26 -0.16 -10.50
N VAL A 186 8.20 -0.84 -11.16
CA VAL A 186 7.96 -1.67 -12.35
C VAL A 186 8.22 -3.13 -11.95
N GLN A 187 7.17 -3.94 -11.91
CA GLN A 187 7.19 -5.28 -11.32
C GLN A 187 6.61 -6.32 -12.29
N LYS A 188 7.25 -7.49 -12.40
CA LYS A 188 6.72 -8.61 -13.19
C LYS A 188 5.31 -8.99 -12.72
N MET A 189 4.36 -9.08 -13.66
CA MET A 189 3.00 -9.51 -13.35
C MET A 189 2.96 -10.97 -12.89
N VAL A 190 2.14 -11.23 -11.88
CA VAL A 190 1.84 -12.60 -11.42
C VAL A 190 0.67 -13.15 -12.22
N ASN A 191 0.80 -14.37 -12.75
CA ASN A 191 -0.28 -15.03 -13.46
C ASN A 191 -1.27 -15.66 -12.45
N ALA A 192 -1.95 -14.82 -11.68
CA ALA A 192 -2.60 -15.25 -10.44
C ALA A 192 -3.77 -16.22 -10.66
N ARG A 193 -3.75 -17.34 -9.93
CA ARG A 193 -4.89 -18.26 -9.76
C ARG A 193 -5.90 -17.67 -8.77
N ALA A 194 -5.36 -17.12 -7.69
CA ALA A 194 -6.08 -16.44 -6.64
C ALA A 194 -5.15 -15.39 -6.02
N ALA A 195 -5.73 -14.31 -5.54
CA ALA A 195 -5.01 -13.21 -4.93
C ALA A 195 -5.90 -12.54 -3.89
N GLY A 196 -5.28 -11.71 -3.05
CA GLY A 196 -6.01 -10.91 -2.10
C GLY A 196 -5.12 -10.29 -1.05
N VAL A 197 -5.68 -10.09 0.13
CA VAL A 197 -5.09 -9.31 1.21
C VAL A 197 -5.00 -10.15 2.48
N ALA A 198 -3.94 -9.98 3.25
CA ALA A 198 -3.79 -10.55 4.59
C ALA A 198 -3.42 -9.45 5.57
N ILE A 199 -4.27 -9.21 6.56
CA ILE A 199 -4.05 -8.26 7.64
C ILE A 199 -3.62 -9.03 8.87
N THR A 200 -2.47 -8.70 9.46
CA THR A 200 -1.92 -9.41 10.64
C THR A 200 -2.55 -8.94 11.95
N MET A 201 -3.81 -8.51 11.90
CA MET A 201 -4.70 -8.32 13.04
C MET A 201 -6.13 -8.35 12.51
N ASP A 202 -7.10 -8.53 13.39
CA ASP A 202 -8.50 -8.35 13.02
C ASP A 202 -8.78 -6.85 12.79
N PRO A 203 -9.11 -6.41 11.56
CA PRO A 203 -9.34 -4.99 11.26
C PRO A 203 -10.66 -4.48 11.87
N THR A 204 -11.58 -5.36 12.27
CA THR A 204 -12.85 -4.98 12.91
C THR A 204 -12.66 -4.78 14.40
N THR A 205 -11.96 -5.69 15.07
CA THR A 205 -11.87 -5.72 16.55
C THR A 205 -10.55 -5.19 17.09
N GLY A 206 -9.52 -5.11 16.27
CA GLY A 206 -8.16 -4.79 16.70
C GLY A 206 -7.40 -5.97 17.31
N ASP A 207 -7.95 -7.19 17.28
CA ASP A 207 -7.32 -8.37 17.87
C ASP A 207 -6.04 -8.78 17.12
N ARG A 208 -4.89 -8.51 17.76
CA ARG A 208 -3.55 -8.83 17.24
C ARG A 208 -3.19 -10.31 17.32
N SER A 209 -4.02 -11.15 17.95
CA SER A 209 -3.86 -12.60 17.97
C SER A 209 -4.35 -13.27 16.69
N LYS A 210 -4.97 -12.51 15.76
CA LYS A 210 -5.55 -13.03 14.52
C LYS A 210 -4.81 -12.56 13.28
N ILE A 211 -5.01 -13.29 12.20
CA ILE A 211 -4.73 -12.86 10.82
C ILE A 211 -6.05 -13.00 10.07
N VAL A 212 -6.48 -11.93 9.41
CA VAL A 212 -7.67 -11.94 8.56
C VAL A 212 -7.22 -11.90 7.11
N MET A 213 -7.71 -12.85 6.32
CA MET A 213 -7.39 -12.97 4.91
C MET A 213 -8.66 -12.77 4.09
N GLU A 214 -8.51 -11.98 3.04
CA GLU A 214 -9.51 -11.85 1.99
C GLU A 214 -8.93 -12.40 0.70
N ALA A 215 -9.66 -13.27 0.01
CA ALA A 215 -9.19 -13.95 -1.19
C ALA A 215 -10.26 -14.06 -2.27
N SER A 216 -9.89 -13.84 -3.52
CA SER A 216 -10.72 -14.13 -4.68
C SER A 216 -9.91 -14.79 -5.79
N TYR A 217 -10.60 -15.25 -6.84
CA TYR A 217 -9.98 -15.81 -8.02
C TYR A 217 -9.36 -14.74 -8.93
N GLY A 218 -8.31 -15.12 -9.67
CA GLY A 218 -7.62 -14.23 -10.60
C GLY A 218 -6.75 -13.18 -9.90
N LEU A 219 -6.51 -12.06 -10.58
CA LEU A 219 -5.75 -10.92 -10.06
C LEU A 219 -6.47 -10.21 -8.91
N GLY A 220 -5.69 -9.67 -7.98
CA GLY A 220 -6.22 -9.07 -6.74
C GLY A 220 -6.94 -7.73 -6.90
N GLU A 221 -6.91 -7.13 -8.09
CA GLU A 221 -7.48 -5.79 -8.37
C GLU A 221 -8.96 -5.71 -7.97
N LEU A 222 -9.76 -6.73 -8.30
CA LEU A 222 -11.18 -6.74 -7.97
C LEU A 222 -11.45 -6.79 -6.46
N VAL A 223 -10.52 -7.38 -5.68
CA VAL A 223 -10.59 -7.42 -4.21
C VAL A 223 -10.25 -6.04 -3.65
N VAL A 224 -9.13 -5.46 -4.08
CA VAL A 224 -8.63 -4.17 -3.57
C VAL A 224 -9.59 -3.02 -3.94
N SER A 225 -10.19 -3.07 -5.12
CA SER A 225 -11.19 -2.10 -5.60
C SER A 225 -12.61 -2.36 -5.07
N GLY A 226 -12.84 -3.42 -4.30
CA GLY A 226 -14.13 -3.74 -3.69
C GLY A 226 -15.24 -4.12 -4.69
N LEU A 227 -14.87 -4.53 -5.90
CA LEU A 227 -15.80 -4.90 -6.97
C LEU A 227 -16.35 -6.31 -6.81
N VAL A 228 -15.65 -7.17 -6.07
CA VAL A 228 -16.12 -8.51 -5.71
C VAL A 228 -16.16 -8.68 -4.20
N THR A 229 -17.09 -9.52 -3.70
CA THR A 229 -17.06 -9.98 -2.31
C THR A 229 -16.12 -11.19 -2.21
N PRO A 230 -14.95 -11.05 -1.58
CA PRO A 230 -13.97 -12.13 -1.46
C PRO A 230 -14.39 -13.15 -0.39
N ASP A 231 -13.74 -14.32 -0.40
CA ASP A 231 -13.71 -15.18 0.78
C ASP A 231 -13.07 -14.45 1.95
N ASN A 232 -13.58 -14.66 3.15
CA ASN A 232 -12.99 -14.11 4.37
C ASN A 232 -12.63 -15.25 5.33
N VAL A 233 -11.34 -15.38 5.63
CA VAL A 233 -10.80 -16.43 6.48
C VAL A 233 -10.05 -15.80 7.64
N THR A 234 -10.39 -16.18 8.86
CA THR A 234 -9.67 -15.76 10.06
C THR A 234 -8.83 -16.91 10.59
N VAL A 235 -7.56 -16.64 10.88
CA VAL A 235 -6.58 -17.61 11.39
C VAL A 235 -6.09 -17.18 12.77
N ASP A 236 -5.97 -18.13 13.69
CA ASP A 236 -5.26 -17.91 14.95
C ASP A 236 -3.75 -17.81 14.70
N LYS A 237 -3.13 -16.71 15.12
CA LYS A 237 -1.72 -16.42 14.81
C LYS A 237 -0.76 -17.38 15.53
N ILE A 238 -1.14 -17.95 16.68
CA ILE A 238 -0.29 -18.87 17.43
C ILE A 238 -0.39 -20.27 16.84
N MET A 239 -1.61 -20.80 16.78
CA MET A 239 -1.84 -22.19 16.36
C MET A 239 -1.84 -22.37 14.83
N LEU A 240 -1.92 -21.28 14.06
CA LEU A 240 -2.07 -21.26 12.60
C LEU A 240 -3.30 -22.05 12.10
N MET A 241 -4.33 -22.14 12.96
CA MET A 241 -5.58 -22.81 12.64
C MET A 241 -6.65 -21.82 12.22
N VAL A 242 -7.48 -22.23 11.26
CA VAL A 242 -8.63 -21.44 10.83
C VAL A 242 -9.68 -21.41 11.94
N VAL A 243 -10.05 -20.21 12.38
CA VAL A 243 -11.09 -20.00 13.40
C VAL A 243 -12.44 -19.63 12.80
N LYS A 244 -12.44 -19.03 11.60
CA LYS A 244 -13.66 -18.62 10.90
C LYS A 244 -13.45 -18.69 9.39
N ARG A 245 -14.49 -19.10 8.66
CA ARG A 245 -14.56 -19.13 7.20
C ARG A 245 -15.88 -18.53 6.75
N VAL A 246 -15.82 -17.61 5.81
CA VAL A 246 -16.98 -17.06 5.09
C VAL A 246 -16.66 -17.19 3.61
N ILE A 247 -17.51 -17.89 2.88
CA ILE A 247 -17.38 -18.02 1.44
C ILE A 247 -17.98 -16.78 0.81
N GLY A 248 -17.17 -16.04 0.06
CA GLY A 248 -17.59 -14.86 -0.66
C GLY A 248 -18.27 -15.21 -1.98
N ASP A 249 -19.00 -14.25 -2.53
CA ASP A 249 -19.74 -14.42 -3.77
C ASP A 249 -18.83 -14.64 -4.99
N LYS A 250 -17.69 -13.93 -5.05
CA LYS A 250 -16.64 -14.06 -6.08
C LYS A 250 -17.18 -14.19 -7.51
N HIS A 251 -18.18 -13.38 -7.88
CA HIS A 251 -18.89 -13.54 -9.16
C HIS A 251 -18.02 -13.30 -10.40
N ALA A 252 -16.93 -12.56 -10.27
CA ALA A 252 -16.02 -12.24 -11.36
C ALA A 252 -14.56 -12.52 -10.96
N GLU A 253 -13.74 -12.81 -11.96
CA GLU A 253 -12.29 -12.90 -11.86
C GLU A 253 -11.62 -12.09 -12.98
N LEU A 254 -10.52 -11.42 -12.65
CA LEU A 254 -9.71 -10.70 -13.63
C LEU A 254 -8.54 -11.59 -14.05
N VAL A 255 -8.48 -11.95 -15.32
CA VAL A 255 -7.48 -12.88 -15.87
C VAL A 255 -6.81 -12.30 -17.11
N PRO A 256 -5.60 -12.75 -17.43
CA PRO A 256 -4.96 -12.35 -18.66
C PRO A 256 -5.59 -13.02 -19.88
N ASP A 257 -5.80 -12.20 -20.90
CA ASP A 257 -6.09 -12.60 -22.26
C ASP A 257 -4.80 -12.54 -23.08
N ALA A 258 -4.14 -13.70 -23.17
CA ALA A 258 -2.89 -13.82 -23.92
C ALA A 258 -3.04 -13.52 -25.41
N ALA A 259 -4.24 -13.69 -25.99
CA ALA A 259 -4.48 -13.43 -27.41
C ALA A 259 -4.51 -11.92 -27.71
N ASN A 260 -5.04 -11.12 -26.78
CA ASN A 260 -5.18 -9.68 -26.94
C ASN A 260 -4.16 -8.86 -26.13
N GLY A 261 -3.30 -9.52 -25.34
CA GLY A 261 -2.29 -8.85 -24.53
C GLY A 261 -2.90 -7.94 -23.45
N ALA A 262 -4.08 -8.28 -22.95
CA ALA A 262 -4.88 -7.43 -22.05
C ALA A 262 -5.42 -8.24 -20.87
N LEU A 263 -6.03 -7.55 -19.90
CA LEU A 263 -6.82 -8.20 -18.85
C LEU A 263 -8.29 -8.24 -19.26
N VAL A 264 -8.95 -9.34 -18.95
CA VAL A 264 -10.39 -9.52 -19.17
C VAL A 264 -11.06 -9.98 -17.89
N GLU A 265 -12.22 -9.42 -17.62
CA GLU A 265 -13.10 -9.86 -16.55
C GLU A 265 -13.97 -11.01 -17.06
N LEU A 266 -13.95 -12.13 -16.34
CA LEU A 266 -14.76 -13.31 -16.64
C LEU A 266 -15.67 -13.64 -15.47
N GLU A 267 -16.89 -14.10 -15.80
CA GLU A 267 -17.81 -14.62 -14.79
C GLU A 267 -17.29 -15.95 -14.23
N VAL A 268 -17.24 -16.04 -12.91
CA VAL A 268 -16.87 -17.26 -12.20
C VAL A 268 -18.07 -18.19 -12.13
N SER A 269 -17.89 -19.44 -12.59
CA SER A 269 -18.94 -20.46 -12.54
C SER A 269 -19.53 -20.63 -11.13
N ALA A 270 -20.83 -20.93 -11.04
CA ALA A 270 -21.52 -21.15 -9.76
C ALA A 270 -20.85 -22.21 -8.87
N ALA A 271 -20.30 -23.28 -9.46
CA ALA A 271 -19.57 -24.31 -8.72
C ALA A 271 -18.31 -23.77 -8.02
N ARG A 272 -17.55 -22.89 -8.69
CA ARG A 272 -16.36 -22.25 -8.11
C ARG A 272 -16.72 -21.17 -7.08
N ARG A 273 -17.84 -20.46 -7.25
CA ARG A 273 -18.32 -19.45 -6.28
C ARG A 273 -18.64 -20.08 -4.92
N GLY A 274 -19.22 -21.28 -4.92
CA GLY A 274 -19.63 -22.02 -3.71
C GLY A 274 -18.51 -22.65 -2.87
N VAL A 275 -17.24 -22.44 -3.23
CA VAL A 275 -16.08 -22.95 -2.47
C VAL A 275 -15.05 -21.85 -2.23
N LEU A 276 -14.12 -22.08 -1.29
CA LEU A 276 -12.99 -21.19 -1.05
C LEU A 276 -12.06 -21.18 -2.27
N SER A 277 -11.58 -19.99 -2.61
CA SER A 277 -10.61 -19.74 -3.68
C SER A 277 -9.19 -20.24 -3.35
N ILE A 278 -8.92 -20.48 -2.07
CA ILE A 278 -7.66 -20.99 -1.54
C ILE A 278 -7.88 -22.22 -0.65
N SER A 279 -6.93 -23.15 -0.71
CA SER A 279 -6.88 -24.38 0.08
C SER A 279 -6.40 -24.14 1.52
N GLU A 280 -6.59 -25.11 2.41
CA GLU A 280 -6.10 -25.02 3.78
C GLU A 280 -4.56 -24.88 3.86
N THR A 281 -3.84 -25.60 3.00
CA THR A 281 -2.38 -25.51 2.90
C THR A 281 -1.92 -24.12 2.47
N GLU A 282 -2.64 -23.49 1.54
CA GLU A 282 -2.35 -22.12 1.10
C GLU A 282 -2.69 -21.11 2.19
N ILE A 283 -3.81 -21.28 2.92
CA ILE A 283 -4.16 -20.44 4.09
C ILE A 283 -3.02 -20.47 5.12
N THR A 284 -2.51 -21.65 5.47
CA THR A 284 -1.39 -21.76 6.41
C THR A 284 -0.11 -21.12 5.87
N ALA A 285 0.18 -21.26 4.58
CA ALA A 285 1.33 -20.62 3.95
C ALA A 285 1.24 -19.09 3.99
N ILE A 286 0.08 -18.52 3.65
CA ILE A 286 -0.20 -17.08 3.71
C ILE A 286 -0.08 -16.58 5.16
N ALA A 287 -0.67 -17.28 6.14
CA ALA A 287 -0.55 -16.91 7.56
C ALA A 287 0.91 -16.89 8.03
N THR A 288 1.68 -17.91 7.61
CA THR A 288 3.09 -18.06 8.01
C THR A 288 3.94 -16.91 7.46
N ILE A 289 3.76 -16.56 6.19
CA ILE A 289 4.52 -15.49 5.58
C ILE A 289 4.10 -14.10 6.08
N ALA A 290 2.80 -13.91 6.33
CA ALA A 290 2.28 -12.67 6.90
C ALA A 290 2.88 -12.40 8.29
N LYS A 291 3.00 -13.43 9.14
CA LYS A 291 3.73 -13.32 10.43
C LYS A 291 5.20 -12.98 10.25
N LYS A 292 5.86 -13.55 9.23
CA LYS A 292 7.26 -13.24 8.93
C LYS A 292 7.41 -11.75 8.58
N ALA A 293 6.50 -11.21 7.76
CA ALA A 293 6.45 -9.79 7.41
C ALA A 293 6.18 -8.90 8.63
N GLU A 294 5.15 -9.20 9.43
CA GLU A 294 4.87 -8.46 10.69
C GLU A 294 6.08 -8.47 11.64
N LYS A 295 6.75 -9.61 11.79
CA LYS A 295 7.96 -9.70 12.62
C LYS A 295 9.10 -8.84 12.06
N HIS A 296 9.25 -8.80 10.74
CA HIS A 296 10.27 -8.00 10.07
C HIS A 296 10.03 -6.49 10.26
N PHE A 297 8.80 -6.03 10.02
CA PHE A 297 8.42 -4.62 10.14
C PHE A 297 8.10 -4.17 11.57
N LYS A 298 7.94 -5.12 12.51
CA LYS A 298 7.70 -4.89 13.94
C LYS A 298 6.37 -4.19 14.26
N CYS A 299 5.44 -4.17 13.30
CA CYS A 299 4.08 -3.67 13.48
C CYS A 299 3.11 -4.50 12.62
N PRO A 300 1.80 -4.48 12.94
CA PRO A 300 0.80 -5.16 12.13
C PRO A 300 0.86 -4.69 10.69
N GLN A 301 0.72 -5.61 9.75
CA GLN A 301 0.82 -5.36 8.33
C GLN A 301 -0.50 -5.64 7.63
N ASP A 302 -0.74 -4.87 6.58
CA ASP A 302 -1.69 -5.11 5.51
C ASP A 302 -0.87 -5.53 4.26
N ILE A 303 -1.07 -6.78 3.83
CA ILE A 303 -0.21 -7.47 2.86
C ILE A 303 -1.02 -7.91 1.66
N GLU A 304 -0.66 -7.45 0.48
CA GLU A 304 -1.19 -7.97 -0.78
C GLU A 304 -0.37 -9.19 -1.21
N TRP A 305 -1.05 -10.25 -1.63
CA TRP A 305 -0.42 -11.50 -2.05
C TRP A 305 -1.14 -12.11 -3.27
N ALA A 306 -0.42 -12.96 -3.99
CA ALA A 306 -0.98 -13.75 -5.08
C ALA A 306 -0.38 -15.15 -5.13
N LEU A 307 -1.17 -16.09 -5.64
CA LEU A 307 -0.76 -17.47 -5.94
C LEU A 307 -0.56 -17.59 -7.46
N ASP A 308 0.70 -17.65 -7.89
CA ASP A 308 1.08 -17.73 -9.31
C ASP A 308 0.74 -19.10 -9.91
N ARG A 309 0.03 -19.13 -11.04
CA ARG A 309 -0.28 -20.38 -11.76
C ARG A 309 0.96 -21.03 -12.39
N ASP A 310 1.98 -20.23 -12.69
CA ASP A 310 3.13 -20.67 -13.45
C ASP A 310 4.22 -21.28 -12.54
N LEU A 311 4.08 -21.11 -11.22
CA LEU A 311 5.02 -21.63 -10.24
C LEU A 311 4.52 -22.92 -9.59
N PRO A 312 5.43 -23.84 -9.20
CA PRO A 312 5.05 -25.06 -8.50
C PRO A 312 4.34 -24.78 -7.17
N ASP A 313 3.45 -25.68 -6.77
CA ASP A 313 2.80 -25.65 -5.47
C ASP A 313 3.82 -25.53 -4.33
N GLY A 314 3.54 -24.64 -3.38
CA GLY A 314 4.44 -24.33 -2.25
C GLY A 314 5.53 -23.31 -2.57
N GLN A 315 5.72 -22.94 -3.85
CA GLN A 315 6.60 -21.84 -4.29
C GLN A 315 5.82 -20.71 -4.99
N ASN A 316 4.53 -20.93 -5.22
CA ASN A 316 3.66 -20.04 -5.95
C ASN A 316 3.12 -18.84 -5.15
N LEU A 317 3.31 -18.80 -3.84
CA LEU A 317 2.92 -17.66 -3.02
C LEU A 317 3.93 -16.52 -3.16
N LEU A 318 3.46 -15.39 -3.69
CA LEU A 318 4.25 -14.18 -3.90
C LEU A 318 3.59 -12.99 -3.13
N LEU A 319 4.41 -12.16 -2.50
CA LEU A 319 3.99 -10.90 -1.87
C LEU A 319 4.08 -9.76 -2.88
N LEU A 320 2.97 -9.05 -3.06
CA LEU A 320 2.85 -7.95 -4.01
C LEU A 320 3.03 -6.58 -3.36
N GLN A 321 2.73 -6.46 -2.07
CA GLN A 321 2.91 -5.25 -1.27
C GLN A 321 2.82 -5.58 0.22
N SER A 322 3.46 -4.78 1.07
CA SER A 322 3.19 -4.75 2.52
C SER A 322 3.20 -3.31 3.00
N ARG A 323 2.27 -2.95 3.86
CA ARG A 323 2.24 -1.64 4.53
C ARG A 323 1.79 -1.79 5.99
N PRO A 324 2.14 -0.86 6.88
CA PRO A 324 1.60 -0.83 8.23
C PRO A 324 0.06 -0.74 8.24
N GLU A 325 -0.59 -1.47 9.15
CA GLU A 325 -2.02 -1.26 9.45
C GLU A 325 -2.15 -0.01 10.35
N THR A 326 -2.93 0.99 9.90
CA THR A 326 -2.99 2.32 10.53
C THR A 326 -4.31 2.67 11.21
N VAL A 327 -5.39 1.90 10.99
CA VAL A 327 -6.73 2.21 11.52
C VAL A 327 -6.78 2.00 13.02
N HIS A 328 -6.12 0.98 13.57
CA HIS A 328 -6.09 0.76 15.02
C HIS A 328 -4.86 1.34 15.70
N SER A 329 -3.76 1.59 14.97
CA SER A 329 -2.58 2.25 15.55
C SER A 329 -2.87 3.71 15.91
N SER A 330 -3.63 4.44 15.10
CA SER A 330 -4.06 5.82 15.34
C SER A 330 -5.03 5.95 16.53
N ARG A 331 -5.91 4.98 16.74
CA ARG A 331 -6.82 4.95 17.92
C ARG A 331 -6.09 4.72 19.24
N SER A 332 -4.93 4.07 19.20
CA SER A 332 -4.11 3.81 20.39
C SER A 332 -3.19 4.96 20.81
N SER A 333 -2.92 5.92 19.92
CA SER A 333 -2.22 7.17 20.28
C SER A 333 -3.14 8.18 20.97
N ASP A 334 -4.41 8.24 20.58
CA ASP A 334 -5.41 9.11 21.23
C ASP A 334 -5.69 8.74 22.70
N THR A 335 -5.46 7.48 23.07
CA THR A 335 -5.67 6.99 24.44
C THR A 335 -4.47 7.19 25.36
N ARG A 336 -3.36 7.79 24.89
CA ARG A 336 -2.18 8.11 25.73
C ARG A 336 -2.05 9.58 26.14
N THR A 337 -2.90 10.47 25.68
CA THR A 337 -2.84 11.91 26.00
C THR A 337 -3.69 12.34 27.21
N ASP A 338 -4.55 11.48 27.76
CA ASP A 338 -5.42 11.83 28.90
C ASP A 338 -5.03 11.17 30.25
N ALA A 339 -3.81 10.64 30.36
CA ALA A 339 -3.29 10.08 31.61
C ALA A 339 -2.05 10.84 32.14
N VAL A 340 -2.14 12.17 32.21
CA VAL A 340 -1.29 12.97 33.11
C VAL A 340 -2.20 13.81 34.01
N ALA A 341 -2.91 13.12 34.91
CA ALA A 341 -3.55 13.76 36.05
C ALA A 341 -2.49 13.97 37.14
N VAL A 342 -2.07 15.23 37.27
CA VAL A 342 -1.57 15.95 38.45
C VAL A 342 -1.32 15.07 39.69
N ALA A 343 -0.07 14.66 39.88
CA ALA A 343 0.42 14.24 41.20
C ALA A 343 0.78 15.48 42.01
N SER A 344 -0.15 15.95 42.85
CA SER A 344 0.16 16.92 43.89
C SER A 344 0.81 16.22 45.08
N THR A 345 1.91 16.79 45.51
CA THR A 345 2.71 16.43 46.68
C THR A 345 1.94 16.59 47.99
N ALA A 346 1.78 15.51 48.78
CA ALA A 346 1.66 15.58 50.24
C ALA A 346 2.03 14.22 50.88
N GLY A 347 2.80 14.29 51.97
CA GLY A 347 3.60 13.22 52.55
C GLY A 347 2.86 12.02 53.13
N TYR A 348 3.58 10.91 53.18
CA TYR A 348 3.27 9.73 53.99
C TYR A 348 3.31 10.06 55.49
N GLY A 349 2.27 9.65 56.21
CA GLY A 349 2.23 9.63 57.67
C GLY A 349 1.21 8.60 58.16
N ILE A 350 1.69 7.64 58.94
CA ILE A 350 0.93 6.59 59.61
C ILE A 350 0.23 7.21 60.83
N GLU A 351 -1.11 7.14 60.95
CA GLU A 351 -1.91 6.97 62.20
C GLU A 351 -3.43 7.25 62.04
N SER A 352 -4.25 6.56 62.86
CA SER A 352 -5.71 6.67 63.13
C SER A 352 -6.65 5.99 62.12
N ILE A 353 -7.42 4.92 62.38
CA ILE A 353 -8.18 4.39 63.54
C ILE A 353 -9.35 5.29 64.01
N THR A 354 -10.56 4.88 63.59
CA THR A 354 -11.92 5.09 64.17
C THR A 354 -12.50 6.50 64.36
N ARG A 355 -13.65 6.74 63.72
CA ARG A 355 -14.89 7.50 64.11
C ARG A 355 -15.49 8.08 62.81
N SER A 356 -16.75 7.90 62.42
CA SER A 356 -17.98 7.96 63.23
C SER A 356 -19.13 7.26 62.50
N LEU A 357 -19.72 6.26 63.13
CA LEU A 357 -21.16 6.00 63.09
C LEU A 357 -21.82 6.88 64.16
N LEU A 358 -23.08 7.25 63.91
CA LEU A 358 -24.01 8.04 64.75
C LEU A 358 -23.87 9.56 64.64
N VAL A 359 -24.81 10.19 63.92
CA VAL A 359 -25.90 10.98 64.55
C VAL A 359 -27.14 10.90 63.66
N GLN A 360 -28.10 10.08 64.09
CA GLN A 360 -29.52 10.20 63.76
C GLN A 360 -30.22 10.54 65.07
N ALA A 361 -30.59 11.80 65.28
CA ALA A 361 -31.65 12.24 66.20
C ALA A 361 -31.77 13.76 66.18
N GLY A 362 -32.99 14.27 65.93
CA GLY A 362 -33.36 15.64 66.33
C GLY A 362 -34.01 16.53 65.26
N LYS A 363 -35.31 16.32 65.02
CA LYS A 363 -36.33 17.25 64.49
C LYS A 363 -36.39 18.60 65.28
N PRO A 364 -37.32 19.56 64.99
CA PRO A 364 -37.93 20.05 63.73
C PRO A 364 -38.01 21.62 63.64
N THR A 365 -38.65 22.15 62.58
CA THR A 365 -39.33 23.49 62.46
C THR A 365 -38.42 24.72 62.51
N ILE A 366 -38.46 25.71 61.62
CA ILE A 366 -39.40 26.19 60.57
C ILE A 366 -38.59 26.44 59.29
#